data_AF-A0ABD0KGN9-F1
#
_entry.id   AF-A0ABD0KGN9-F1
#
_cell.length_a   1.000
_cell.length_b   1.000
_cell.length_c   1.000
_cell.angle_alpha   90.00
_cell.angle_beta   90.00
_cell.angle_gamma   90.00
#
_symmetry.space_group_name_H-M   'P 1'
#
loop_
_entity.id
_entity.type
_entity.pdbx_description
1 polymer ?
#
loop_
_entity_poly.entity_id
_entity_poly.type
_entity_poly.pdbx_seq_one_letter_code
_entity_poly.pdbx_strand_id
1 'polypeptide(L)'
;MRCVFQFIAHASCQEHLMSMWYSGVPWFQHQPFTMKLFLLPLGIMFIPVTAIVYVFLPYSRVGEVLRSPFMKFVNYICSYTAFLVLLFFATTLTSTSHNIDLFTGTEGVVNSLIMFYVLGMFWAECKQLWEMGVRGYFSQMWNYMDITMLALYTAAYAIEGVIYTKVIFLQRGIIPKPSVSMGR
;
A
#
# COMPACT_ATOMS: atom_id res chain seq x y z
N MET A 1 6.16 -22.07 26.84
CA MET A 1 5.38 -21.50 25.71
C MET A 1 3.97 -22.05 25.59
N ARG A 2 3.71 -23.37 25.69
CA ARG A 2 2.37 -23.97 25.51
C ARG A 2 1.26 -23.40 26.42
N CYS A 3 1.56 -23.16 27.71
CA CYS A 3 0.60 -22.59 28.67
C CYS A 3 0.21 -21.13 28.35
N VAL A 4 1.12 -20.35 27.75
CA VAL A 4 0.84 -18.94 27.40
C VAL A 4 -0.15 -18.85 26.24
N PHE A 5 0.00 -19.71 25.22
CA PHE A 5 -0.98 -19.77 24.14
C PHE A 5 -2.36 -20.24 24.61
N GLN A 6 -2.42 -21.21 25.54
CA GLN A 6 -3.68 -21.65 26.15
C GLN A 6 -4.34 -20.55 26.99
N PHE A 7 -3.54 -19.77 27.72
CA PHE A 7 -4.05 -18.61 28.45
C PHE A 7 -4.60 -17.54 27.51
N ILE A 8 -3.86 -17.18 26.45
CA ILE A 8 -4.32 -16.19 25.47
C ILE A 8 -5.59 -16.68 24.77
N ALA A 9 -5.67 -17.95 24.38
CA ALA A 9 -6.84 -18.52 23.72
C ALA A 9 -8.05 -18.76 24.65
N HIS A 10 -7.92 -18.51 25.96
CA HIS A 10 -9.01 -18.69 26.89
C HIS A 10 -10.15 -17.70 26.61
N ALA A 11 -11.41 -18.19 26.69
CA ALA A 11 -12.60 -17.43 26.31
C ALA A 11 -12.69 -16.07 27.04
N SER A 12 -12.44 -16.03 28.35
CA SER A 12 -12.49 -14.79 29.13
C SER A 12 -11.42 -13.77 28.71
N CYS A 13 -10.24 -14.23 28.30
CA CYS A 13 -9.17 -13.35 27.81
C CYS A 13 -9.52 -12.80 26.43
N GLN A 14 -10.08 -13.64 25.56
CA GLN A 14 -10.52 -13.26 24.23
C GLN A 14 -11.69 -12.28 24.25
N GLU A 15 -12.68 -12.47 25.13
CA GLU A 15 -13.80 -11.52 25.29
C GLU A 15 -13.31 -10.13 25.71
N HIS A 16 -12.35 -10.07 26.64
CA HIS A 16 -11.73 -8.82 27.04
C HIS A 16 -10.90 -8.18 25.93
N LEU A 17 -10.14 -8.98 25.17
CA LEU A 17 -9.38 -8.48 24.02
C LEU A 17 -10.31 -7.92 22.93
N MET A 18 -11.42 -8.61 22.67
CA MET A 18 -12.41 -8.19 21.68
C MET A 18 -13.14 -6.91 22.09
N SER A 19 -13.46 -6.73 23.38
CA SER A 19 -14.06 -5.48 23.86
C SER A 19 -13.09 -4.29 23.73
N MET A 20 -11.79 -4.50 23.96
CA MET A 20 -10.77 -3.49 23.68
C MET A 20 -10.65 -3.20 22.16
N TRP A 21 -10.70 -4.24 21.34
CA TRP A 21 -10.55 -4.16 19.89
C TRP A 21 -11.69 -3.34 19.24
N TYR A 22 -12.94 -3.59 19.64
CA TYR A 22 -14.14 -2.93 19.10
C TYR A 22 -14.61 -1.71 19.89
N SER A 23 -13.84 -1.23 20.87
CA SER A 23 -14.19 -0.07 21.72
C SER A 23 -14.69 1.16 20.95
N GLY A 24 -14.14 1.45 19.75
CA GLY A 24 -14.57 2.56 18.90
C GLY A 24 -15.77 2.27 17.99
N VAL A 25 -16.13 1.00 17.77
CA VAL A 25 -17.14 0.61 16.77
C VAL A 25 -17.94 -0.63 17.24
N PRO A 26 -18.68 -0.54 18.35
CA PRO A 26 -19.35 -1.70 18.96
C PRO A 26 -20.41 -2.33 18.03
N TRP A 27 -21.03 -1.54 17.16
CA TRP A 27 -22.02 -2.03 16.21
C TRP A 27 -21.44 -2.98 15.16
N PHE A 28 -20.15 -2.87 14.82
CA PHE A 28 -19.52 -3.64 13.76
C PHE A 28 -19.28 -5.11 14.14
N GLN A 29 -19.14 -5.40 15.44
CA GLN A 29 -18.85 -6.74 15.96
C GLN A 29 -19.89 -7.77 15.49
N HIS A 30 -21.17 -7.39 15.52
CA HIS A 30 -22.30 -8.29 15.27
C HIS A 30 -22.80 -8.26 13.81
N GLN A 31 -22.11 -7.57 12.91
CA GLN A 31 -22.56 -7.44 11.52
C GLN A 31 -22.28 -8.71 10.70
N PRO A 32 -23.20 -9.09 9.77
CA PRO A 32 -23.00 -10.24 8.90
C PRO A 32 -21.84 -10.00 7.92
N PHE A 33 -21.21 -11.07 7.46
CA PHE A 33 -20.06 -11.03 6.56
C PHE A 33 -20.33 -10.20 5.29
N THR A 34 -21.53 -10.33 4.72
CA THR A 34 -21.95 -9.59 3.52
C THR A 34 -21.91 -8.07 3.72
N MET A 35 -22.33 -7.58 4.89
CA MET A 35 -22.28 -6.15 5.18
C MET A 35 -20.83 -5.68 5.32
N LYS A 36 -19.97 -6.48 5.97
CA LYS A 36 -18.54 -6.18 6.08
C LYS A 36 -17.86 -6.14 4.71
N LEU A 37 -18.25 -7.04 3.80
CA LEU A 37 -17.76 -7.05 2.41
C LEU A 37 -18.17 -5.78 1.65
N PHE A 38 -19.42 -5.33 1.79
CA PHE A 38 -19.88 -4.10 1.14
C PHE A 38 -19.25 -2.82 1.73
N LEU A 39 -18.87 -2.84 3.01
CA LEU A 39 -18.19 -1.72 3.66
C LEU A 39 -16.74 -1.54 3.18
N LEU A 40 -16.11 -2.56 2.61
CA LEU A 40 -14.73 -2.48 2.10
C LEU A 40 -14.55 -1.45 0.96
N PRO A 41 -15.30 -1.50 -0.16
CA PRO A 41 -15.18 -0.50 -1.22
C PRO A 41 -15.58 0.90 -0.76
N LEU A 42 -16.56 1.01 0.14
CA LEU A 42 -16.90 2.28 0.80
C LEU A 42 -15.69 2.80 1.59
N GLY A 43 -15.05 1.94 2.38
CA GLY A 43 -13.85 2.25 3.15
C GLY A 43 -12.73 2.82 2.27
N ILE A 44 -12.47 2.20 1.11
CA ILE A 44 -11.48 2.67 0.13
C ILE A 44 -11.78 4.10 -0.34
N MET A 45 -13.04 4.39 -0.68
CA MET A 45 -13.46 5.72 -1.14
C MET A 45 -13.25 6.80 -0.08
N PHE A 46 -13.43 6.46 1.20
CA PHE A 46 -13.33 7.41 2.32
C PHE A 46 -11.92 7.52 2.94
N ILE A 47 -10.92 6.75 2.50
CA ILE A 47 -9.52 6.84 2.99
C ILE A 47 -8.97 8.27 3.05
N PRO A 48 -9.06 9.11 1.98
CA PRO A 48 -8.49 10.45 2.05
C PRO A 48 -9.19 11.32 3.10
N VAL A 49 -10.50 11.12 3.30
CA VAL A 49 -11.28 11.83 4.32
C VAL A 49 -10.86 11.39 5.72
N THR A 50 -10.69 10.08 5.96
CA THR A 50 -10.24 9.58 7.27
C THR A 50 -8.84 10.05 7.61
N ALA A 51 -7.93 10.15 6.62
CA ALA A 51 -6.59 10.70 6.81
C ALA A 51 -6.63 12.19 7.23
N ILE A 52 -7.44 13.02 6.55
CA ILE A 52 -7.60 14.45 6.90
C ILE A 52 -8.19 14.59 8.31
N VAL A 53 -9.24 13.84 8.64
CA VAL A 53 -9.86 13.89 9.98
C VAL A 53 -8.87 13.49 11.06
N TYR A 54 -8.06 12.45 10.81
CA TYR A 54 -7.05 11.99 11.78
C TYR A 54 -5.98 13.05 12.06
N VAL A 55 -5.56 13.80 11.04
CA VAL A 55 -4.53 14.86 11.17
C VAL A 55 -5.08 16.14 11.78
N PHE A 56 -6.22 16.64 11.29
CA PHE A 56 -6.73 17.96 11.66
C PHE A 56 -7.75 17.97 12.80
N LEU A 57 -8.49 16.87 13.01
CA LEU A 57 -9.55 16.79 14.02
C LEU A 57 -9.34 15.62 15.00
N PRO A 58 -8.18 15.55 15.69
CA PRO A 58 -7.81 14.46 16.58
C PRO A 58 -8.76 14.25 17.77
N TYR A 59 -9.43 15.31 18.24
CA TYR A 59 -10.33 15.29 19.39
C TYR A 59 -11.81 15.17 19.01
N SER A 60 -12.13 14.97 17.74
CA SER A 60 -13.49 14.72 17.30
C SER A 60 -13.93 13.29 17.66
N ARG A 61 -15.24 13.06 17.78
CA ARG A 61 -15.79 11.69 17.97
C ARG A 61 -15.29 10.72 16.91
N VAL A 62 -15.15 11.17 15.66
CA VAL A 62 -14.61 10.36 14.56
C VAL A 62 -13.11 10.11 14.74
N GLY A 63 -12.34 11.10 15.19
CA GLY A 63 -10.92 10.97 15.50
C GLY A 63 -10.63 9.97 16.63
N GLU A 64 -11.46 9.95 17.68
CA GLU A 64 -11.39 8.94 18.75
C GLU A 64 -11.66 7.53 18.20
N VAL A 65 -12.68 7.38 17.35
CA VAL A 65 -12.97 6.10 16.68
C VAL A 65 -11.81 5.64 15.79
N LEU A 66 -11.18 6.54 15.03
CA LEU A 66 -10.04 6.23 14.16
C LEU A 66 -8.78 5.81 14.95
N ARG A 67 -8.64 6.21 16.21
CA ARG A 67 -7.54 5.79 17.07
C ARG A 67 -7.68 4.35 17.59
N SER A 68 -8.89 3.79 17.53
CA SER A 68 -9.14 2.40 17.92
C SER A 68 -8.29 1.43 17.08
N PRO A 69 -7.80 0.32 17.68
CA PRO A 69 -6.92 -0.63 16.99
C PRO A 69 -7.60 -1.25 15.76
N PHE A 70 -8.90 -1.51 15.84
CA PHE A 70 -9.67 -2.02 14.72
C PHE A 70 -9.68 -1.06 13.53
N MET A 71 -9.93 0.23 13.74
CA MET A 71 -9.97 1.20 12.63
C MET A 71 -8.61 1.37 11.96
N LYS A 72 -7.51 1.32 12.73
CA LYS A 72 -6.15 1.29 12.16
C LYS A 72 -5.94 0.09 11.25
N PHE A 73 -6.38 -1.09 11.69
CA PHE A 73 -6.31 -2.32 10.91
C PHE A 73 -7.18 -2.22 9.64
N VAL A 74 -8.42 -1.77 9.74
CA VAL A 74 -9.30 -1.59 8.57
C VAL A 74 -8.69 -0.60 7.57
N ASN A 75 -8.18 0.53 8.04
CA ASN A 75 -7.57 1.52 7.18
C ASN A 75 -6.34 0.97 6.46
N TYR A 76 -5.52 0.17 7.14
CA TYR A 76 -4.40 -0.56 6.53
C TYR A 76 -4.87 -1.50 5.42
N ILE A 77 -5.86 -2.37 5.69
CA ILE A 77 -6.38 -3.33 4.70
C ILE A 77 -7.03 -2.60 3.51
N CYS A 78 -7.81 -1.55 3.75
CA CYS A 78 -8.42 -0.75 2.68
C CYS A 78 -7.35 -0.08 1.80
N SER A 79 -6.33 0.53 2.42
CA SER A 79 -5.23 1.18 1.71
C SER A 79 -4.44 0.20 0.85
N TYR A 80 -4.08 -0.96 1.41
CA TYR A 80 -3.39 -2.02 0.68
C TYR A 80 -4.24 -2.59 -0.46
N THR A 81 -5.55 -2.79 -0.23
CA THR A 81 -6.48 -3.24 -1.28
C THR A 81 -6.59 -2.20 -2.41
N ALA A 82 -6.65 -0.91 -2.07
CA ALA A 82 -6.66 0.17 -3.07
C ALA A 82 -5.39 0.16 -3.93
N PHE A 83 -4.23 -0.07 -3.32
CA PHE A 83 -2.96 -0.23 -4.02
C PHE A 83 -2.98 -1.41 -4.99
N LEU A 84 -3.51 -2.57 -4.58
CA LEU A 84 -3.66 -3.73 -5.46
C LEU A 84 -4.59 -3.45 -6.65
N VAL A 85 -5.69 -2.71 -6.43
CA VAL A 85 -6.60 -2.29 -7.51
C VAL A 85 -5.91 -1.32 -8.47
N LEU A 86 -5.10 -0.38 -7.96
CA LEU A 86 -4.30 0.53 -8.79
C LEU A 86 -3.28 -0.23 -9.63
N LEU A 87 -2.58 -1.21 -9.06
CA LEU A 87 -1.65 -2.08 -9.79
C LEU A 87 -2.33 -2.89 -10.89
N PHE A 88 -3.51 -3.45 -10.58
CA PHE A 88 -4.31 -4.15 -11.58
C PHE A 88 -4.69 -3.21 -12.73
N PHE A 89 -5.17 -2.02 -12.41
CA PHE A 89 -5.55 -1.03 -13.41
C PHE A 89 -4.34 -0.59 -14.27
N ALA A 90 -3.19 -0.31 -13.66
CA ALA A 90 -1.94 -0.01 -14.37
C ALA A 90 -1.56 -1.13 -15.36
N THR A 91 -1.68 -2.39 -14.93
CA THR A 91 -1.39 -3.55 -15.79
C THR A 91 -2.32 -3.61 -17.00
N THR A 92 -3.62 -3.34 -16.80
CA THR A 92 -4.61 -3.34 -17.90
C THR A 92 -4.40 -2.22 -18.91
N LEU A 93 -3.99 -1.03 -18.44
CA LEU A 93 -3.69 0.10 -19.30
C LEU A 93 -2.44 -0.18 -20.15
N THR A 94 -1.34 -0.60 -19.54
CA THR A 94 -0.09 -0.95 -20.24
C THR A 94 -0.28 -2.06 -21.27
N SER A 95 -1.17 -3.01 -21.02
CA SER A 95 -1.46 -4.09 -21.98
C SER A 95 -2.19 -3.60 -23.24
N THR A 96 -2.86 -2.45 -23.18
CA THR A 96 -3.65 -1.88 -24.28
C THR A 96 -2.84 -0.89 -25.11
N SER A 97 -1.84 -0.24 -24.50
CA SER A 97 -0.99 0.77 -25.13
C SER A 97 0.34 0.17 -25.58
N HIS A 98 0.50 -0.04 -26.90
CA HIS A 98 1.78 -0.47 -27.51
C HIS A 98 2.83 0.66 -27.66
N ASN A 99 2.54 1.87 -27.17
CA ASN A 99 3.43 3.03 -27.27
C ASN A 99 4.11 3.32 -25.93
N ILE A 100 5.40 3.68 -25.99
CA ILE A 100 6.26 3.97 -24.84
C ILE A 100 5.96 5.40 -24.31
N ASP A 101 4.72 5.65 -23.89
CA ASP A 101 4.29 6.93 -23.32
C ASP A 101 3.92 6.77 -21.83
N LEU A 102 4.79 6.08 -21.07
CA LEU A 102 4.60 5.67 -19.67
C LEU A 102 4.28 6.81 -18.68
N PHE A 103 4.64 8.05 -19.03
CA PHE A 103 4.45 9.25 -18.18
C PHE A 103 3.45 10.26 -18.74
N THR A 104 2.77 9.95 -19.85
CA THR A 104 1.88 10.90 -20.53
C THR A 104 0.42 10.44 -20.40
N GLY A 105 -0.49 11.36 -20.08
CA GLY A 105 -1.92 11.07 -19.97
C GLY A 105 -2.30 10.26 -18.71
N THR A 106 -3.35 9.45 -18.82
CA THR A 106 -3.96 8.70 -17.70
C THR A 106 -3.00 7.67 -17.08
N GLU A 107 -2.15 7.04 -17.89
CA GLU A 107 -1.15 6.06 -17.44
C GLU A 107 -0.10 6.69 -16.52
N GLY A 108 0.39 7.89 -16.87
CA GLY A 108 1.33 8.64 -16.05
C GLY A 108 0.76 9.03 -14.68
N VAL A 109 -0.54 9.37 -14.61
CA VAL A 109 -1.22 9.68 -13.34
C VAL A 109 -1.28 8.44 -12.45
N VAL A 110 -1.68 7.29 -13.00
CA VAL A 110 -1.75 6.02 -12.24
C VAL A 110 -0.36 5.61 -11.77
N ASN A 111 0.65 5.64 -12.63
CA ASN A 111 2.03 5.32 -12.28
C ASN A 111 2.58 6.26 -11.19
N SER A 112 2.25 7.55 -11.25
CA SER A 112 2.63 8.53 -10.23
C SER A 112 1.98 8.25 -8.87
N LEU A 113 0.72 7.81 -8.85
CA LEU A 113 0.04 7.41 -7.62
C LEU A 113 0.67 6.16 -6.99
N ILE A 114 1.02 5.16 -7.82
CA ILE A 114 1.70 3.94 -7.35
C ILE A 114 3.09 4.30 -6.79
N MET A 115 3.84 5.17 -7.48
CA MET A 115 5.13 5.69 -7.00
C MET A 115 5.00 6.38 -5.63
N PHE A 116 4.02 7.26 -5.48
CA PHE A 116 3.76 7.92 -4.19
C PHE A 116 3.43 6.90 -3.09
N TYR A 117 2.67 5.86 -3.40
CA TYR A 117 2.34 4.80 -2.46
C TYR A 117 3.57 3.98 -2.04
N VAL A 118 4.42 3.60 -2.99
CA VAL A 118 5.67 2.86 -2.72
C VAL A 118 6.62 3.67 -1.85
N LEU A 119 6.71 4.99 -2.05
CA LEU A 119 7.47 5.88 -1.15
C LEU A 119 6.90 5.87 0.28
N GLY A 120 5.58 5.83 0.42
CA GLY A 120 4.91 5.68 1.72
C GLY A 120 5.25 4.36 2.40
N MET A 121 5.23 3.24 1.67
CA MET A 121 5.66 1.93 2.18
C MET A 121 7.13 1.94 2.58
N PHE A 122 8.00 2.56 1.78
CA PHE A 122 9.41 2.72 2.10
C PHE A 122 9.61 3.43 3.44
N TRP A 123 8.92 4.56 3.62
CA TRP A 123 8.98 5.30 4.88
C TRP A 123 8.46 4.48 6.07
N ALA A 124 7.36 3.75 5.89
CA ALA A 124 6.81 2.88 6.92
C ALA A 124 7.80 1.78 7.35
N GLU A 125 8.47 1.13 6.40
CA GLU A 125 9.50 0.13 6.69
C GLU A 125 10.71 0.73 7.42
N CYS A 126 11.17 1.91 7.02
CA CYS A 126 12.24 2.62 7.72
C CYS A 126 11.85 2.93 9.17
N LYS A 127 10.61 3.38 9.40
CA LYS A 127 10.09 3.64 10.75
C LYS A 127 10.04 2.35 11.57
N GLN A 128 9.55 1.25 10.99
CA GLN A 128 9.46 -0.04 11.67
C GLN A 128 10.84 -0.56 12.08
N LEU A 129 11.83 -0.46 11.18
CA LEU A 129 13.22 -0.82 11.46
C LEU A 129 13.81 0.02 12.61
N TRP A 130 13.49 1.32 12.66
CA TRP A 130 13.92 2.20 13.74
C TRP A 130 13.30 1.83 15.09
N GLU A 131 12.01 1.50 15.11
CA GLU A 131 11.26 1.19 16.34
C GLU A 131 11.59 -0.21 16.91
N MET A 132 11.74 -1.23 16.06
CA MET A 132 12.04 -2.61 16.49
C MET A 132 13.54 -2.88 16.66
N GLY A 133 14.39 -2.08 16.01
CA GLY A 133 15.82 -2.32 15.88
C GLY A 133 16.14 -3.46 14.90
N VAL A 134 17.35 -3.42 14.34
CA VAL A 134 17.81 -4.34 13.27
C VAL A 134 17.65 -5.82 13.65
N ARG A 135 18.06 -6.21 14.86
CA ARG A 135 18.01 -7.62 15.30
C ARG A 135 16.58 -8.13 15.50
N GLY A 136 15.68 -7.28 15.99
CA GLY A 136 14.26 -7.61 16.16
C GLY A 136 13.56 -7.71 14.81
N TYR A 137 13.87 -6.78 13.91
CA TYR A 137 13.32 -6.74 12.56
C TYR A 137 13.65 -8.00 11.76
N PHE A 138 14.92 -8.42 11.71
CA PHE A 138 15.35 -9.61 10.96
C PHE A 138 15.01 -10.95 11.63
N SER A 139 14.43 -10.94 12.83
CA SER A 139 13.93 -12.18 13.45
C SER A 139 12.57 -12.61 12.89
N GLN A 140 11.83 -11.71 12.25
CA GLN A 140 10.50 -11.99 11.71
C GLN A 140 10.57 -12.30 10.22
N MET A 141 10.10 -13.48 9.81
CA MET A 141 10.13 -13.91 8.41
C MET A 141 9.31 -13.00 7.49
N TRP A 142 8.20 -12.45 7.99
CA TRP A 142 7.34 -11.53 7.25
C TRP A 142 8.08 -10.28 6.78
N ASN A 143 8.94 -9.71 7.62
CA ASN A 143 9.71 -8.51 7.30
C ASN A 143 10.69 -8.73 6.12
N TYR A 144 11.17 -9.95 5.90
CA TYR A 144 11.99 -10.25 4.72
C TYR A 144 11.20 -10.14 3.42
N MET A 145 9.93 -10.54 3.45
CA MET A 145 9.02 -10.43 2.31
C MET A 145 8.73 -8.96 1.99
N ASP A 146 8.51 -8.13 3.02
CA ASP A 146 8.26 -6.70 2.86
C ASP A 146 9.46 -5.96 2.26
N ILE A 147 10.69 -6.21 2.75
CA ILE A 147 11.92 -5.68 2.14
C ILE A 147 12.07 -6.14 0.70
N THR A 148 11.84 -7.42 0.42
CA THR A 148 12.02 -7.97 -0.93
C THR A 148 11.02 -7.35 -1.91
N MET A 149 9.76 -7.23 -1.51
CA MET A 149 8.72 -6.58 -2.29
C MET A 149 9.09 -5.11 -2.58
N LEU A 150 9.50 -4.37 -1.55
CA LEU A 150 9.89 -2.96 -1.68
C LEU A 150 11.13 -2.78 -2.57
N ALA A 151 12.11 -3.69 -2.48
CA ALA A 151 13.28 -3.71 -3.34
C ALA A 151 12.90 -3.95 -4.81
N LEU A 152 11.96 -4.86 -5.08
CA LEU A 152 11.48 -5.13 -6.44
C LEU A 152 10.73 -3.93 -7.04
N TYR A 153 9.86 -3.28 -6.27
CA TYR A 153 9.16 -2.09 -6.74
C TYR A 153 10.13 -0.94 -7.06
N THR A 154 11.05 -0.65 -6.15
CA THR A 154 12.04 0.43 -6.35
C THR A 154 12.98 0.14 -7.52
N ALA A 155 13.40 -1.12 -7.71
CA ALA A 155 14.20 -1.53 -8.86
C ALA A 155 13.44 -1.38 -10.19
N ALA A 156 12.17 -1.80 -10.25
CA ALA A 156 11.34 -1.65 -11.44
C ALA A 156 11.23 -0.18 -11.85
N TYR A 157 10.90 0.70 -10.91
CA TYR A 157 10.79 2.13 -11.17
C TYR A 157 12.13 2.80 -11.51
N ALA A 158 13.24 2.33 -10.95
CA ALA A 158 14.56 2.81 -11.33
C ALA A 158 14.86 2.49 -12.82
N ILE A 159 14.51 1.28 -13.28
CA ILE A 159 14.67 0.88 -14.69
C ILE A 159 13.78 1.73 -15.59
N GLU A 160 12.51 1.94 -15.22
CA GLU A 160 11.59 2.80 -15.98
C GLU A 160 12.10 4.23 -16.10
N GLY A 161 12.67 4.80 -15.03
CA GLY A 161 13.31 6.11 -15.06
C GLY A 161 14.52 6.18 -16.01
N VAL A 162 15.35 5.13 -16.06
CA VAL A 162 16.48 5.04 -17.01
C VAL A 162 15.97 4.96 -18.46
N ILE A 163 14.92 4.18 -18.73
CA ILE A 163 14.32 4.09 -20.06
C ILE A 163 13.77 5.45 -20.48
N TYR A 164 13.02 6.12 -19.62
CA TYR A 164 12.44 7.44 -19.90
C TYR A 164 13.50 8.49 -20.22
N THR A 165 14.57 8.56 -19.43
CA THR A 165 15.68 9.50 -19.68
C THR A 165 16.38 9.22 -21.01
N LYS A 166 16.57 7.94 -21.37
CA LYS A 166 17.11 7.54 -22.68
C LYS A 166 16.18 7.93 -23.82
N VAL A 167 14.88 7.67 -23.71
CA VAL A 167 13.88 7.99 -24.74
C VAL A 167 13.80 9.51 -24.99
N ILE A 168 13.76 10.33 -23.92
CA ILE A 168 13.81 11.79 -24.04
C ILE A 168 15.09 12.23 -24.75
N PHE A 169 16.23 11.67 -24.37
CA PHE A 169 17.51 12.02 -24.97
C PHE A 169 17.58 11.66 -26.47
N LEU A 170 16.96 10.54 -26.86
CA LEU A 170 16.79 10.14 -28.27
C LEU A 170 15.89 11.12 -29.03
N GLN A 171 14.77 11.53 -28.44
CA GLN A 171 13.86 12.50 -29.07
C GLN A 171 14.46 13.91 -29.18
N ARG A 172 15.36 14.27 -28.25
CA ARG A 172 16.15 15.52 -28.33
C ARG A 172 17.29 15.46 -29.35
N GLY A 173 17.44 14.37 -30.10
CA GLY A 173 18.30 14.30 -31.29
C GLY A 173 19.80 14.14 -31.05
N ILE A 174 20.23 13.68 -29.86
CA ILE A 174 21.66 13.62 -29.50
C ILE A 174 22.31 12.25 -29.81
N ILE A 175 21.54 11.18 -30.05
CA ILE A 175 22.08 9.88 -30.48
C ILE A 175 21.65 9.60 -31.93
N PRO A 176 22.58 9.42 -32.88
CA PRO A 176 22.22 9.01 -34.23
C PRO A 176 21.56 7.62 -34.20
N LYS A 177 20.42 7.47 -34.87
CA LYS A 177 19.77 6.16 -35.06
C LYS A 177 20.78 5.21 -35.70
N PRO A 178 20.90 3.94 -35.25
CA PRO A 178 21.73 2.97 -35.94
C PRO A 178 21.14 2.78 -37.34
N SER A 179 21.92 3.16 -38.36
CA SER A 179 21.61 2.92 -39.76
C SER A 179 21.68 1.42 -40.00
N VAL A 180 20.53 0.74 -39.97
CA VAL A 180 20.41 -0.62 -40.50
C VAL A 180 20.55 -0.49 -42.01
N SER A 181 21.78 -0.67 -42.52
CA SER A 181 22.04 -0.81 -43.94
C SER A 181 21.47 -2.15 -44.40
N MET A 182 20.25 -2.13 -44.92
CA MET A 182 19.70 -3.25 -45.68
C MET A 182 20.59 -3.43 -46.92
N GLY A 183 21.46 -4.43 -46.86
CA GLY A 183 22.26 -4.87 -48.01
C GLY A 183 21.32 -5.25 -49.15
N ARG A 184 21.64 -4.73 -50.34
CA ARG A 184 21.04 -5.14 -51.61
C ARG A 184 21.47 -6.56 -51.96
#